data_AF-A0A9W7F5P1-F1
#
_entry.id   AF-A0A9W7F5P1-F1
#
_cell.length_a   1.000
_cell.length_b   1.000
_cell.length_c   1.000
_cell.angle_alpha   90.00
_cell.angle_beta   90.00
_cell.angle_gamma   90.00
#
_symmetry.space_group_name_H-M   'P 1'
#
loop_
_entity.id
_entity.type
_entity.pdbx_description
1 polymer ?
#
loop_
_entity_poly.entity_id
_entity_poly.type
_entity_poly.pdbx_seq_one_letter_code
_entity_poly.pdbx_strand_id
1 'polypeptide(L)'
;MSLRSSAIDALKAELDERGVVYNVDGNFSELSELLCLDNAEEVMRARVPQLNDDVISVIVSYLVEYGYVYRFRGSHFDFDELWRIAQISRGFRYHASRERGLVLEEDRRNRKLRHQVMFWCKNRSAAEAKYGHISDWDTSEVTSMRGLFFTESFDQHHILTDNATKNFNDDISRWDVGRVNDMRQMFYGAETFDQDLAGWNVARVADMTEMFREASSFDGNLSGWNVETCASMERMFSGASSFNGNLSGWNVESCEEMGAMFYRAEAFTGTGLSGWDVRNARWMGSMFFYAGSFDPEIVENWNISSVEDIEGEWDLFHSEEEDDDY
;
A
#
# COMPACT_ATOMS: atom_id res chain seq x y z
N MET A 1 13.57 -18.98 14.49
CA MET A 1 12.69 -18.84 15.68
C MET A 1 11.25 -18.97 15.23
N SER A 2 10.40 -19.68 15.98
CA SER A 2 8.96 -19.76 15.67
C SER A 2 8.36 -18.35 15.60
N LEU A 3 7.42 -18.09 14.68
CA LEU A 3 6.63 -16.85 14.56
C LEU A 3 6.10 -16.34 15.93
N ARG A 4 5.87 -17.27 16.86
CA ARG A 4 5.47 -17.00 18.26
C ARG A 4 6.50 -16.16 19.03
N SER A 5 7.79 -16.38 18.82
CA SER A 5 8.84 -15.61 19.49
C SER A 5 8.86 -14.16 18.99
N SER A 6 8.69 -13.97 17.67
CA SER A 6 8.79 -12.64 17.05
C SER A 6 7.68 -11.67 17.50
N ALA A 7 6.43 -12.14 17.60
CA ALA A 7 5.30 -11.31 18.04
C ALA A 7 5.41 -10.90 19.51
N ILE A 8 5.94 -11.80 20.35
CA ILE A 8 6.17 -11.55 21.77
C ILE A 8 7.27 -10.52 21.98
N ASP A 9 8.36 -10.64 21.21
CA ASP A 9 9.49 -9.71 21.32
C ASP A 9 9.11 -8.31 20.82
N ALA A 10 8.23 -8.21 19.81
CA ALA A 10 7.64 -6.93 19.36
C ALA A 10 6.73 -6.30 20.42
N LEU A 11 5.82 -7.08 21.03
CA LEU A 11 4.94 -6.57 22.09
C LEU A 11 5.72 -6.10 23.32
N LYS A 12 6.82 -6.78 23.67
CA LYS A 12 7.72 -6.35 24.76
C LYS A 12 8.40 -5.02 24.43
N ALA A 13 8.92 -4.88 23.22
CA ALA A 13 9.54 -3.63 22.78
C ALA A 13 8.56 -2.45 22.89
N GLU A 14 7.30 -2.64 22.49
CA GLU A 14 6.24 -1.63 22.59
C GLU A 14 5.90 -1.26 24.05
N LEU A 15 5.84 -2.26 24.95
CA LEU A 15 5.60 -2.04 26.38
C LEU A 15 6.76 -1.27 27.04
N ASP A 16 8.00 -1.63 26.68
CA ASP A 16 9.21 -1.01 27.19
C ASP A 16 9.36 0.43 26.66
N GLU A 17 9.07 0.68 25.38
CA GLU A 17 9.07 2.03 24.78
C GLU A 17 8.04 2.95 25.44
N ARG A 18 6.87 2.42 25.79
CA ARG A 18 5.81 3.16 26.50
C ARG A 18 6.05 3.28 28.01
N GLY A 19 7.13 2.71 28.54
CA GLY A 19 7.49 2.80 29.96
C GLY A 19 6.49 2.13 30.90
N VAL A 20 5.74 1.12 30.41
CA VAL A 20 4.70 0.43 31.18
C VAL A 20 5.35 -0.58 32.13
N VAL A 21 5.21 -0.39 33.45
CA VAL A 21 5.75 -1.33 34.46
C VAL A 21 4.83 -2.54 34.61
N TYR A 22 5.33 -3.74 34.29
CA TYR A 22 4.63 -5.01 34.45
C TYR A 22 5.35 -5.91 35.47
N ASN A 23 4.59 -6.63 36.30
CA ASN A 23 5.16 -7.51 37.33
C ASN A 23 5.53 -8.87 36.71
N VAL A 24 6.83 -9.20 36.71
CA VAL A 24 7.46 -10.19 35.81
C VAL A 24 7.42 -11.63 36.33
N ASP A 25 6.82 -11.92 37.49
CA ASP A 25 6.96 -13.24 38.13
C ASP A 25 6.00 -14.34 37.63
N GLY A 26 5.32 -14.17 36.50
CA GLY A 26 4.49 -15.24 35.95
C GLY A 26 4.07 -15.01 34.50
N ASN A 27 4.75 -15.70 33.59
CA ASN A 27 4.26 -16.14 32.28
C ASN A 27 4.10 -15.12 31.13
N PHE A 28 5.20 -14.83 30.45
CA PHE A 28 5.16 -14.42 29.03
C PHE A 28 5.02 -15.59 28.05
N SER A 29 5.22 -16.83 28.49
CA SER A 29 4.79 -18.02 27.74
C SER A 29 3.26 -18.05 27.56
N GLU A 30 2.49 -17.39 28.45
CA GLU A 30 1.02 -17.32 28.38
C GLU A 30 0.51 -16.19 27.45
N LEU A 31 1.27 -15.13 27.17
CA LEU A 31 0.92 -14.16 26.12
C LEU A 31 1.00 -14.78 24.71
N SER A 32 1.81 -15.81 24.55
CA SER A 32 1.82 -16.65 23.35
C SER A 32 0.52 -17.45 23.16
N GLU A 33 -0.20 -17.76 24.24
CA GLU A 33 -1.51 -18.43 24.22
C GLU A 33 -2.63 -17.43 23.92
N LEU A 34 -2.52 -16.19 24.40
CA LEU A 34 -3.43 -15.08 24.07
C LEU A 34 -3.46 -14.74 22.57
N LEU A 35 -2.34 -14.97 21.87
CA LEU A 35 -2.16 -14.75 20.43
C LEU A 35 -2.33 -16.05 19.60
N CYS A 36 -2.63 -17.20 20.24
CA CYS A 36 -2.99 -18.43 19.52
C CYS A 36 -4.47 -18.36 19.10
N LEU A 37 -4.70 -18.29 17.79
CA LEU A 37 -6.02 -18.04 17.18
C LEU A 37 -7.07 -19.13 17.49
N ASP A 38 -6.68 -20.33 17.95
CA ASP A 38 -7.62 -21.44 18.12
C ASP A 38 -8.39 -21.40 19.46
N ASN A 39 -7.94 -20.61 20.45
CA ASN A 39 -8.58 -20.49 21.78
C ASN A 39 -8.48 -19.10 22.44
N ALA A 40 -8.18 -18.05 21.67
CA ALA A 40 -7.92 -16.70 22.16
C ALA A 40 -9.04 -16.13 23.05
N GLU A 41 -10.31 -16.36 22.71
CA GLU A 41 -11.46 -15.85 23.49
C GLU A 41 -11.50 -16.41 24.93
N GLU A 42 -11.25 -17.71 25.10
CA GLU A 42 -11.28 -18.38 26.41
C GLU A 42 -10.13 -17.90 27.31
N VAL A 43 -8.93 -17.79 26.74
CA VAL A 43 -7.73 -17.30 27.45
C VAL A 43 -7.90 -15.83 27.83
N MET A 44 -8.39 -15.00 26.90
CA MET A 44 -8.71 -13.59 27.15
C MET A 44 -9.71 -13.44 28.31
N ARG A 45 -10.77 -14.26 28.34
CA ARG A 45 -11.79 -14.22 29.40
C ARG A 45 -11.21 -14.50 30.79
N ALA A 46 -10.28 -15.43 30.89
CA ALA A 46 -9.66 -15.80 32.15
C ALA A 46 -8.64 -14.76 32.65
N ARG A 47 -7.95 -14.06 31.74
CA ARG A 47 -6.74 -13.28 32.07
C ARG A 47 -6.92 -11.76 32.03
N VAL A 48 -7.71 -11.21 31.10
CA VAL A 48 -7.97 -9.75 31.02
C VAL A 48 -8.43 -9.13 32.35
N PRO A 49 -9.24 -9.79 33.20
CA PRO A 49 -9.61 -9.24 34.51
C PRO A 49 -8.44 -9.04 35.49
N GLN A 50 -7.28 -9.64 35.24
CA GLN A 50 -6.07 -9.58 36.10
C GLN A 50 -5.04 -8.55 35.59
N LEU A 51 -5.26 -7.97 34.40
CA LEU A 51 -4.35 -7.01 33.78
C LEU A 51 -4.69 -5.58 34.20
N ASN A 52 -3.67 -4.72 34.30
CA ASN A 52 -3.86 -3.29 34.50
C ASN A 52 -4.23 -2.59 33.18
N ASP A 53 -4.73 -1.35 33.27
CA ASP A 53 -5.31 -0.64 32.13
C ASP A 53 -4.27 -0.25 31.06
N ASP A 54 -3.01 -0.02 31.46
CA ASP A 54 -1.90 0.32 30.57
C ASP A 54 -1.50 -0.88 29.69
N VAL A 55 -1.39 -2.07 30.30
CA VAL A 55 -1.14 -3.33 29.58
C VAL A 55 -2.31 -3.67 28.66
N ILE A 56 -3.55 -3.45 29.11
CA ILE A 56 -4.75 -3.62 28.27
C ILE A 56 -4.70 -2.68 27.06
N SER A 57 -4.31 -1.42 27.24
CA SER A 57 -4.21 -0.46 26.14
C SER A 57 -3.22 -0.92 25.08
N VAL A 58 -2.04 -1.41 25.48
CA VAL A 58 -1.01 -1.87 24.53
C VAL A 58 -1.43 -3.14 23.80
N ILE A 59 -2.03 -4.10 24.50
CA ILE A 59 -2.58 -5.33 23.88
C ILE A 59 -3.66 -4.97 22.84
N VAL A 60 -4.54 -4.02 23.15
CA VAL A 60 -5.58 -3.57 22.22
C VAL A 60 -4.97 -2.87 21.01
N SER A 61 -4.02 -1.94 21.20
CA SER A 61 -3.34 -1.27 20.08
C SER A 61 -2.66 -2.30 19.16
N TYR A 62 -1.93 -3.27 19.73
CA TYR A 62 -1.27 -4.34 18.97
C TYR A 62 -2.25 -5.24 18.20
N LEU A 63 -3.36 -5.64 18.83
CA LEU A 63 -4.40 -6.45 18.16
C LEU A 63 -5.09 -5.68 17.03
N VAL A 64 -5.24 -4.37 17.15
CA VAL A 64 -5.83 -3.52 16.11
C VAL A 64 -4.84 -3.31 14.95
N GLU A 65 -3.59 -3.01 15.27
CA GLU A 65 -2.52 -2.75 14.30
C GLU A 65 -2.12 -4.02 13.53
N TYR A 66 -1.88 -5.14 14.23
CA TYR A 66 -1.40 -6.38 13.62
C TYR A 66 -2.50 -7.41 13.34
N GLY A 67 -3.65 -7.37 14.03
CA GLY A 67 -4.79 -8.24 13.72
C GLY A 67 -5.38 -7.98 12.33
N TYR A 68 -5.23 -6.75 11.82
CA TYR A 68 -5.54 -6.41 10.42
C TYR A 68 -4.54 -6.99 9.41
N VAL A 69 -3.26 -7.07 9.78
CA VAL A 69 -2.16 -7.59 8.94
C VAL A 69 -2.31 -9.10 8.70
N TYR A 70 -2.94 -9.85 9.62
CA TYR A 70 -3.17 -11.29 9.47
C TYR A 70 -4.31 -11.69 8.51
N ARG A 71 -4.94 -10.74 7.79
CA ARG A 71 -5.92 -11.03 6.71
C ARG A 71 -5.37 -11.93 5.58
N PHE A 72 -4.04 -12.09 5.47
CA PHE A 72 -3.42 -12.80 4.35
C PHE A 72 -3.27 -14.32 4.51
N ARG A 73 -3.61 -14.95 5.66
CA ARG A 73 -3.36 -16.41 5.87
C ARG A 73 -4.49 -17.24 6.51
N GLY A 74 -5.74 -16.85 6.35
CA GLY A 74 -6.88 -17.79 6.40
C GLY A 74 -7.46 -18.19 7.77
N SER A 75 -6.94 -17.71 8.90
CA SER A 75 -7.61 -17.81 10.21
C SER A 75 -8.16 -16.45 10.63
N HIS A 76 -9.48 -16.40 10.86
CA HIS A 76 -10.27 -15.18 10.95
C HIS A 76 -10.21 -14.59 12.36
N PHE A 77 -9.46 -13.50 12.57
CA PHE A 77 -9.70 -12.60 13.69
C PHE A 77 -10.40 -11.36 13.16
N ASP A 78 -11.73 -11.33 13.21
CA ASP A 78 -12.56 -10.21 12.73
C ASP A 78 -12.92 -9.25 13.88
N PHE A 79 -13.40 -8.05 13.56
CA PHE A 79 -13.97 -7.11 14.51
C PHE A 79 -15.05 -7.73 15.39
N ASP A 80 -15.79 -8.71 14.88
CA ASP A 80 -16.77 -9.46 15.66
C ASP A 80 -16.11 -10.23 16.82
N GLU A 81 -14.89 -10.72 16.64
CA GLU A 81 -14.11 -11.40 17.68
C GLU A 81 -13.47 -10.41 18.66
N LEU A 82 -12.93 -9.30 18.15
CA LEU A 82 -12.52 -8.14 18.96
C LEU A 82 -13.69 -7.61 19.80
N TRP A 83 -14.92 -7.60 19.28
CA TRP A 83 -16.12 -7.16 20.00
C TRP A 83 -16.62 -8.18 21.02
N ARG A 84 -16.48 -9.48 20.76
CA ARG A 84 -16.74 -10.54 21.74
C ARG A 84 -15.77 -10.46 22.92
N ILE A 85 -14.50 -10.20 22.63
CA ILE A 85 -13.43 -10.01 23.61
C ILE A 85 -13.57 -8.66 24.33
N ALA A 86 -14.02 -7.61 23.63
CA ALA A 86 -14.27 -6.32 24.25
C ALA A 86 -15.22 -6.47 25.44
N GLN A 87 -16.26 -7.30 25.38
CA GLN A 87 -17.17 -7.50 26.52
C GLN A 87 -16.53 -8.03 27.82
N ILE A 88 -15.28 -8.48 27.79
CA ILE A 88 -14.59 -9.13 28.92
C ILE A 88 -14.28 -8.15 30.07
N SER A 89 -13.93 -6.90 29.79
CA SER A 89 -13.70 -5.91 30.84
C SER A 89 -14.07 -4.49 30.42
N ARG A 90 -14.31 -3.59 31.40
CA ARG A 90 -14.59 -2.18 31.10
C ARG A 90 -13.38 -1.46 30.48
N GLY A 91 -12.17 -1.75 30.96
CA GLY A 91 -10.92 -1.22 30.41
C GLY A 91 -10.69 -1.66 28.96
N PHE A 92 -10.88 -2.96 28.67
CA PHE A 92 -10.73 -3.48 27.31
C PHE A 92 -11.79 -2.91 26.37
N ARG A 93 -13.06 -2.76 26.80
CA ARG A 93 -14.08 -2.03 26.01
C ARG A 93 -13.69 -0.60 25.76
N TYR A 94 -13.17 0.11 26.76
CA TYR A 94 -12.82 1.52 26.64
C TYR A 94 -11.70 1.71 25.63
N HIS A 95 -10.59 0.97 25.78
CA HIS A 95 -9.45 1.06 24.86
C HIS A 95 -9.81 0.51 23.48
N ALA A 96 -10.52 -0.61 23.37
CA ALA A 96 -11.00 -1.13 22.09
C ALA A 96 -11.98 -0.16 21.41
N SER A 97 -12.81 0.57 22.16
CA SER A 97 -13.70 1.59 21.59
C SER A 97 -12.97 2.88 21.22
N ARG A 98 -11.90 3.25 21.93
CA ARG A 98 -11.07 4.44 21.65
C ARG A 98 -10.18 4.22 20.43
N GLU A 99 -9.48 3.10 20.36
CA GLU A 99 -8.71 2.67 19.18
C GLU A 99 -9.65 2.45 17.98
N ARG A 100 -10.81 1.81 18.19
CA ARG A 100 -11.87 1.77 17.19
C ARG A 100 -12.35 3.17 16.81
N GLY A 101 -12.42 4.15 17.70
CA GLY A 101 -12.81 5.53 17.37
C GLY A 101 -11.85 6.20 16.39
N LEU A 102 -10.54 6.07 16.61
CA LEU A 102 -9.49 6.66 15.77
C LEU A 102 -9.36 5.90 14.43
N VAL A 103 -9.29 4.57 14.47
CA VAL A 103 -9.25 3.71 13.26
C VAL A 103 -10.53 3.84 12.44
N LEU A 104 -11.71 3.98 13.07
CA LEU A 104 -12.98 4.14 12.35
C LEU A 104 -13.09 5.51 11.66
N GLU A 105 -12.51 6.59 12.17
CA GLU A 105 -12.62 7.91 11.53
C GLU A 105 -11.72 8.05 10.31
N GLU A 106 -10.48 7.55 10.40
CA GLU A 106 -9.58 7.43 9.25
C GLU A 106 -10.15 6.48 8.19
N ASP A 107 -10.56 5.27 8.60
CA ASP A 107 -11.24 4.34 7.70
C ASP A 107 -12.54 4.93 7.14
N ARG A 108 -13.29 5.73 7.91
CA ARG A 108 -14.55 6.32 7.43
C ARG A 108 -14.29 7.33 6.33
N ARG A 109 -13.22 8.13 6.41
CA ARG A 109 -12.82 9.09 5.36
C ARG A 109 -12.40 8.35 4.09
N ASN A 110 -11.50 7.37 4.22
CA ASN A 110 -11.03 6.56 3.10
C ASN A 110 -12.20 5.76 2.47
N ARG A 111 -13.08 5.13 3.27
CA ARG A 111 -14.29 4.43 2.79
C ARG A 111 -15.29 5.37 2.13
N LYS A 112 -15.45 6.60 2.63
CA LYS A 112 -16.35 7.59 2.03
C LYS A 112 -15.89 7.94 0.63
N LEU A 113 -14.61 8.29 0.44
CA LEU A 113 -14.06 8.61 -0.89
C LEU A 113 -14.22 7.42 -1.84
N ARG A 114 -13.85 6.21 -1.40
CA ARG A 114 -14.07 4.98 -2.19
C ARG A 114 -15.52 4.83 -2.65
N HIS A 115 -16.47 5.02 -1.74
CA HIS A 115 -17.89 4.93 -2.08
C HIS A 115 -18.32 6.01 -3.08
N GLN A 116 -17.81 7.23 -2.96
CA GLN A 116 -18.08 8.31 -3.91
C GLN A 116 -17.52 7.99 -5.30
N VAL A 117 -16.26 7.53 -5.38
CA VAL A 117 -15.62 7.10 -6.63
C VAL A 117 -16.38 5.95 -7.28
N MET A 118 -16.71 4.89 -6.53
CA MET A 118 -17.50 3.77 -7.06
C MET A 118 -18.84 4.24 -7.62
N PHE A 119 -19.51 5.17 -6.94
CA PHE A 119 -20.79 5.70 -7.41
C PHE A 119 -20.62 6.58 -8.66
N TRP A 120 -19.54 7.37 -8.73
CA TRP A 120 -19.20 8.18 -9.90
C TRP A 120 -18.92 7.35 -11.14
N CYS A 121 -18.03 6.37 -11.02
CA CYS A 121 -17.69 5.50 -12.14
C CYS A 121 -18.92 4.68 -12.62
N LYS A 122 -19.81 4.28 -11.70
CA LYS A 122 -21.02 3.53 -12.05
C LYS A 122 -22.13 4.38 -12.65
N ASN A 123 -22.34 5.59 -12.13
CA ASN A 123 -23.39 6.51 -12.58
C ASN A 123 -22.97 7.95 -12.30
N ARG A 124 -22.20 8.52 -13.23
CA ARG A 124 -21.69 9.89 -13.16
C ARG A 124 -22.78 10.90 -12.85
N SER A 125 -23.89 10.89 -13.60
CA SER A 125 -24.95 11.89 -13.43
C SER A 125 -25.61 11.83 -12.05
N ALA A 126 -25.83 10.63 -11.49
CA ALA A 126 -26.38 10.49 -10.15
C ALA A 126 -25.36 10.89 -9.06
N ALA A 127 -24.08 10.57 -9.27
CA ALA A 127 -23.01 10.94 -8.35
C ALA A 127 -22.79 12.45 -8.32
N GLU A 128 -22.76 13.09 -9.49
CA GLU A 128 -22.63 14.54 -9.63
C GLU A 128 -23.78 15.29 -8.95
N ALA A 129 -25.02 14.81 -9.13
CA ALA A 129 -26.18 15.38 -8.44
C ALA A 129 -26.12 15.23 -6.90
N LYS A 130 -25.42 14.20 -6.40
CA LYS A 130 -25.36 13.87 -4.96
C LYS A 130 -24.15 14.47 -4.24
N TYR A 131 -22.99 14.48 -4.91
CA TYR A 131 -21.70 14.80 -4.32
C TYR A 131 -21.01 16.00 -4.98
N GLY A 132 -21.56 16.55 -6.07
CA GLY A 132 -20.87 17.51 -6.92
C GLY A 132 -19.89 16.83 -7.88
N HIS A 133 -19.27 17.62 -8.75
CA HIS A 133 -18.27 17.12 -9.69
C HIS A 133 -17.04 16.56 -8.94
N ILE A 134 -16.46 15.47 -9.47
CA ILE A 134 -15.36 14.74 -8.80
C ILE A 134 -14.13 15.61 -8.50
N SER A 135 -13.86 16.60 -9.36
CA SER A 135 -12.75 17.56 -9.20
C SER A 135 -12.86 18.44 -7.95
N ASP A 136 -14.05 18.56 -7.36
CA ASP A 136 -14.33 19.48 -6.24
C ASP A 136 -14.46 18.75 -4.90
N TRP A 137 -14.25 17.43 -4.87
CA TRP A 137 -14.35 16.66 -3.64
C TRP A 137 -13.19 16.95 -2.69
N ASP A 138 -13.51 17.13 -1.40
CA ASP A 138 -12.51 17.30 -0.35
C ASP A 138 -11.80 15.97 -0.03
N THR A 139 -10.54 15.87 -0.43
CA THR A 139 -9.65 14.72 -0.17
C THR A 139 -8.57 15.01 0.86
N SER A 140 -8.54 16.21 1.45
CA SER A 140 -7.44 16.71 2.31
C SER A 140 -7.20 15.90 3.59
N GLU A 141 -8.18 15.10 3.99
CA GLU A 141 -8.16 14.27 5.20
C GLU A 141 -7.99 12.77 4.88
N VAL A 142 -7.82 12.39 3.60
CA VAL A 142 -7.63 11.01 3.15
C VAL A 142 -6.17 10.62 3.32
N THR A 143 -5.94 9.43 3.89
CA THR A 143 -4.59 8.90 4.18
C THR A 143 -4.22 7.71 3.31
N SER A 144 -5.21 7.02 2.72
CA SER A 144 -5.00 5.91 1.81
C SER A 144 -5.92 6.01 0.60
N MET A 145 -5.32 6.00 -0.59
CA MET A 145 -5.99 5.93 -1.88
C MET A 145 -5.76 4.57 -2.58
N ARG A 146 -5.27 3.58 -1.84
CA ARG A 146 -4.97 2.24 -2.36
C ARG A 146 -6.11 1.67 -3.19
N GLY A 147 -5.94 1.34 -4.47
CA GLY A 147 -7.00 0.69 -5.26
C GLY A 147 -8.28 1.51 -5.40
N LEU A 148 -8.20 2.84 -5.41
CA LEU A 148 -9.37 3.71 -5.52
C LEU A 148 -10.09 3.56 -6.88
N PHE A 149 -9.34 3.34 -7.95
CA PHE A 149 -9.80 3.09 -9.32
C PHE A 149 -9.36 1.70 -9.82
N PHE A 150 -9.18 0.74 -8.92
CA PHE A 150 -8.79 -0.64 -9.25
C PHE A 150 -9.80 -1.34 -10.16
N THR A 151 -9.34 -2.11 -11.14
CA THR A 151 -10.21 -2.79 -12.12
C THR A 151 -10.15 -4.31 -12.08
N GLU A 152 -9.11 -4.92 -11.52
CA GLU A 152 -9.04 -6.38 -11.42
C GLU A 152 -9.85 -6.93 -10.24
N SER A 153 -10.31 -8.17 -10.35
CA SER A 153 -11.09 -8.85 -9.33
C SER A 153 -10.24 -9.96 -8.73
N PHE A 154 -9.77 -9.81 -7.49
CA PHE A 154 -9.11 -10.89 -6.75
C PHE A 154 -10.09 -11.84 -6.03
N ASP A 155 -11.39 -11.53 -6.02
CA ASP A 155 -12.45 -12.35 -5.43
C ASP A 155 -13.76 -12.16 -6.20
N GLN A 156 -14.50 -13.25 -6.39
CA GLN A 156 -15.86 -13.30 -6.95
C GLN A 156 -16.89 -12.44 -6.18
N HIS A 157 -16.50 -11.77 -5.10
CA HIS A 157 -17.37 -10.94 -4.26
C HIS A 157 -17.14 -9.41 -4.32
N HIS A 158 -16.26 -8.87 -5.18
CA HIS A 158 -16.16 -7.41 -5.30
C HIS A 158 -17.13 -6.84 -6.36
N ILE A 159 -17.99 -5.92 -5.94
CA ILE A 159 -19.16 -5.36 -6.66
C ILE A 159 -18.78 -4.45 -7.86
N LEU A 160 -17.50 -4.41 -8.25
CA LEU A 160 -17.02 -3.71 -9.45
C LEU A 160 -16.89 -4.71 -10.61
N THR A 161 -18.00 -5.36 -10.96
CA THR A 161 -18.07 -6.31 -12.09
C THR A 161 -18.25 -5.63 -13.45
N ASP A 162 -18.35 -4.30 -13.48
CA ASP A 162 -18.46 -3.53 -14.71
C ASP A 162 -17.21 -2.65 -14.82
N ASN A 163 -16.60 -2.60 -16.00
CA ASN A 163 -15.43 -1.81 -16.44
C ASN A 163 -15.50 -0.27 -16.19
N ALA A 164 -16.28 0.18 -15.21
CA ALA A 164 -16.53 1.56 -14.85
C ALA A 164 -15.25 2.31 -14.45
N THR A 165 -14.36 1.69 -13.68
CA THR A 165 -13.06 2.27 -13.30
C THR A 165 -12.02 2.14 -14.42
N LYS A 166 -12.16 1.15 -15.31
CA LYS A 166 -11.30 0.94 -16.48
C LYS A 166 -11.33 2.12 -17.46
N ASN A 167 -12.50 2.72 -17.64
CA ASN A 167 -12.70 3.88 -18.52
C ASN A 167 -12.65 5.23 -17.78
N PHE A 168 -12.14 5.26 -16.54
CA PHE A 168 -12.06 6.49 -15.77
C PHE A 168 -10.97 7.41 -16.36
N ASN A 169 -11.32 8.67 -16.66
CA ASN A 169 -10.37 9.69 -17.12
C ASN A 169 -10.86 11.12 -16.81
N ASP A 170 -11.57 11.31 -15.71
CA ASP A 170 -12.01 12.65 -15.30
C ASP A 170 -10.90 13.39 -14.54
N ASP A 171 -10.87 14.72 -14.67
CA ASP A 171 -9.88 15.58 -14.01
C ASP A 171 -9.98 15.52 -12.48
N ILE A 172 -8.87 15.10 -11.86
CA ILE A 172 -8.64 15.01 -10.42
C ILE A 172 -7.35 15.75 -10.00
N SER A 173 -6.81 16.60 -10.88
CA SER A 173 -5.59 17.39 -10.63
C SER A 173 -5.70 18.30 -9.41
N ARG A 174 -6.93 18.65 -9.01
CA ARG A 174 -7.26 19.52 -7.86
C ARG A 174 -7.36 18.78 -6.52
N TRP A 175 -7.27 17.46 -6.49
CA TRP A 175 -7.33 16.70 -5.24
C TRP A 175 -6.13 17.03 -4.35
N ASP A 176 -6.39 17.26 -3.07
CA ASP A 176 -5.35 17.33 -2.05
C ASP A 176 -4.99 15.90 -1.62
N VAL A 177 -3.76 15.49 -1.96
CA VAL A 177 -3.19 14.18 -1.59
C VAL A 177 -2.07 14.31 -0.54
N GLY A 178 -1.88 15.50 0.06
CA GLY A 178 -0.74 15.79 0.95
C GLY A 178 -0.74 15.06 2.29
N ARG A 179 -1.78 14.27 2.59
CA ARG A 179 -1.84 13.36 3.76
C ARG A 179 -1.82 11.88 3.38
N VAL A 180 -1.88 11.57 2.09
CA VAL A 180 -1.89 10.19 1.61
C VAL A 180 -0.50 9.58 1.81
N ASN A 181 -0.45 8.40 2.43
CA ASN A 181 0.76 7.61 2.62
C ASN A 181 0.76 6.29 1.81
N ASP A 182 -0.41 5.83 1.35
CA ASP A 182 -0.58 4.59 0.59
C ASP A 182 -1.38 4.86 -0.70
N MET A 183 -0.70 4.75 -1.84
CA MET A 183 -1.26 4.91 -3.19
C MET A 183 -1.22 3.62 -4.02
N ARG A 184 -0.98 2.47 -3.38
CA ARG A 184 -0.86 1.19 -4.07
C ARG A 184 -2.04 0.91 -4.99
N GLN A 185 -1.78 0.45 -6.21
CA GLN A 185 -2.81 0.00 -7.13
C GLN A 185 -3.90 1.05 -7.43
N MET A 186 -3.68 2.34 -7.14
CA MET A 186 -4.73 3.37 -7.20
C MET A 186 -5.41 3.44 -8.57
N PHE A 187 -4.64 3.32 -9.65
CA PHE A 187 -5.10 3.33 -11.05
C PHE A 187 -4.77 2.01 -11.77
N TYR A 188 -4.59 0.92 -11.03
CA TYR A 188 -4.33 -0.38 -11.64
C TYR A 188 -5.43 -0.71 -12.66
N GLY A 189 -5.02 -0.96 -13.90
CA GLY A 189 -5.87 -1.36 -15.02
C GLY A 189 -6.88 -0.29 -15.43
N ALA A 190 -6.69 0.97 -15.02
CA ALA A 190 -7.44 2.12 -15.51
C ALA A 190 -6.95 2.48 -16.93
N GLU A 191 -7.26 1.61 -17.89
CA GLU A 191 -6.70 1.60 -19.25
C GLU A 191 -6.79 2.95 -19.98
N THR A 192 -7.80 3.78 -19.71
CA THR A 192 -7.97 5.09 -20.37
C THR A 192 -7.47 6.28 -19.56
N PHE A 193 -6.97 6.08 -18.35
CA PHE A 193 -6.60 7.17 -17.46
C PHE A 193 -5.32 7.86 -17.96
N ASP A 194 -5.39 9.17 -18.17
CA ASP A 194 -4.32 9.99 -18.72
C ASP A 194 -4.49 11.46 -18.29
N GLN A 195 -4.37 11.72 -16.99
CA GLN A 195 -4.51 13.06 -16.42
C GLN A 195 -3.15 13.64 -16.00
N ASP A 196 -3.01 14.97 -16.10
CA ASP A 196 -1.87 15.70 -15.53
C ASP A 196 -1.99 15.70 -14.00
N LEU A 197 -1.00 15.09 -13.33
CA LEU A 197 -0.93 14.96 -11.88
C LEU A 197 0.26 15.74 -11.29
N ALA A 198 0.91 16.62 -12.06
CA ALA A 198 2.11 17.31 -11.61
C ALA A 198 1.86 18.24 -10.40
N GLY A 199 0.60 18.64 -10.18
CA GLY A 199 0.18 19.44 -9.02
C GLY A 199 0.03 18.66 -7.71
N TRP A 200 0.08 17.32 -7.74
CA TRP A 200 -0.09 16.51 -6.54
C TRP A 200 1.14 16.55 -5.63
N ASN A 201 0.92 16.78 -4.34
CA ASN A 201 1.97 16.70 -3.32
C ASN A 201 2.06 15.29 -2.74
N VAL A 202 2.93 14.46 -3.31
CA VAL A 202 3.12 13.05 -2.92
C VAL A 202 4.25 12.83 -1.91
N ALA A 203 4.80 13.89 -1.30
CA ALA A 203 5.98 13.83 -0.42
C ALA A 203 5.79 13.03 0.90
N ARG A 204 4.61 12.47 1.14
CA ARG A 204 4.31 11.58 2.29
C ARG A 204 3.98 10.16 1.87
N VAL A 205 3.89 9.89 0.57
CA VAL A 205 3.55 8.57 0.06
C VAL A 205 4.74 7.65 0.28
N ALA A 206 4.52 6.60 1.05
CA ALA A 206 5.52 5.59 1.34
C ALA A 206 5.47 4.45 0.31
N ASP A 207 4.30 4.19 -0.29
CA ASP A 207 4.07 3.02 -1.13
C ASP A 207 3.23 3.38 -2.36
N MET A 208 3.82 3.21 -3.54
CA MET A 208 3.22 3.42 -4.88
C MET A 208 3.19 2.11 -5.69
N THR A 209 3.31 0.95 -5.04
CA THR A 209 3.30 -0.36 -5.70
C THR A 209 2.12 -0.49 -6.65
N GLU A 210 2.40 -0.84 -7.91
CA GLU A 210 1.42 -1.06 -8.97
C GLU A 210 0.45 0.12 -9.22
N MET A 211 0.81 1.36 -8.85
CA MET A 211 -0.12 2.50 -8.91
C MET A 211 -0.74 2.71 -10.30
N PHE A 212 0.02 2.57 -11.38
CA PHE A 212 -0.41 2.69 -12.77
C PHE A 212 -0.22 1.39 -13.57
N ARG A 213 -0.13 0.25 -12.88
CA ARG A 213 0.03 -1.04 -13.56
C ARG A 213 -1.15 -1.30 -14.50
N GLU A 214 -0.89 -1.67 -15.76
CA GLU A 214 -1.87 -1.87 -16.84
C GLU A 214 -2.73 -0.62 -17.17
N ALA A 215 -2.34 0.58 -16.73
CA ALA A 215 -2.95 1.84 -17.17
C ALA A 215 -2.39 2.21 -18.56
N SER A 216 -2.78 1.44 -19.59
CA SER A 216 -2.11 1.42 -20.91
C SER A 216 -2.06 2.76 -21.63
N SER A 217 -3.03 3.65 -21.43
CA SER A 217 -3.04 5.00 -22.04
C SER A 217 -2.32 6.07 -21.22
N PHE A 218 -1.82 5.76 -20.01
CA PHE A 218 -1.29 6.76 -19.11
C PHE A 218 0.05 7.34 -19.61
N ASP A 219 0.06 8.65 -19.92
CA ASP A 219 1.26 9.46 -20.17
C ASP A 219 1.18 10.79 -19.40
N GLY A 220 0.45 10.78 -18.28
CA GLY A 220 0.22 11.93 -17.44
C GLY A 220 1.51 12.53 -16.88
N ASN A 221 1.57 13.85 -16.80
CA ASN A 221 2.75 14.55 -16.28
C ASN A 221 2.92 14.32 -14.77
N LEU A 222 4.10 13.83 -14.38
CA LEU A 222 4.50 13.53 -12.98
C LEU A 222 5.69 14.38 -12.49
N SER A 223 6.12 15.37 -13.28
CA SER A 223 7.38 16.10 -13.03
C SER A 223 7.44 16.89 -11.72
N GLY A 224 6.29 17.19 -11.10
CA GLY A 224 6.20 17.89 -9.82
C GLY A 224 6.28 17.01 -8.58
N TRP A 225 6.36 15.68 -8.74
CA TRP A 225 6.33 14.75 -7.62
C TRP A 225 7.65 14.71 -6.86
N ASN A 226 7.58 14.88 -5.54
CA ASN A 226 8.69 14.55 -4.64
C ASN A 226 8.46 13.14 -4.07
N VAL A 227 9.32 12.20 -4.47
CA VAL A 227 9.22 10.78 -4.11
C VAL A 227 10.30 10.32 -3.13
N GLU A 228 11.03 11.25 -2.50
CA GLU A 228 12.18 10.97 -1.62
C GLU A 228 11.84 10.03 -0.44
N THR A 229 10.58 9.99 0.01
CA THR A 229 10.13 9.13 1.13
C THR A 229 9.55 7.80 0.68
N CYS A 230 9.43 7.55 -0.62
CA CYS A 230 8.76 6.37 -1.15
C CYS A 230 9.69 5.15 -1.06
N ALA A 231 9.26 4.14 -0.32
CA ALA A 231 10.02 2.90 -0.12
C ALA A 231 9.80 1.89 -1.25
N SER A 232 8.62 1.90 -1.89
CA SER A 232 8.26 0.94 -2.94
C SER A 232 7.51 1.57 -4.11
N MET A 233 8.04 1.30 -5.32
CA MET A 233 7.45 1.58 -6.63
C MET A 233 7.41 0.31 -7.49
N GLU A 234 7.36 -0.86 -6.84
CA GLU A 234 7.32 -2.15 -7.53
C GLU A 234 6.18 -2.16 -8.56
N ARG A 235 6.48 -2.52 -9.81
CA ARG A 235 5.52 -2.57 -10.93
C ARG A 235 4.72 -1.29 -11.17
N MET A 236 5.16 -0.12 -10.71
CA MET A 236 4.36 1.12 -10.74
C MET A 236 3.83 1.47 -12.14
N PHE A 237 4.63 1.29 -13.20
CA PHE A 237 4.26 1.53 -14.59
C PHE A 237 4.26 0.25 -15.44
N SER A 238 4.19 -0.93 -14.81
CA SER A 238 4.18 -2.20 -15.53
C SER A 238 2.96 -2.27 -16.46
N GLY A 239 3.16 -2.43 -17.77
CA GLY A 239 2.07 -2.46 -18.76
C GLY A 239 1.42 -1.10 -19.06
N ALA A 240 1.95 0.01 -18.51
CA ALA A 240 1.57 1.35 -18.93
C ALA A 240 2.23 1.68 -20.28
N SER A 241 1.75 1.04 -21.35
CA SER A 241 2.45 0.97 -22.63
C SER A 241 2.67 2.33 -23.30
N SER A 242 1.84 3.33 -23.02
CA SER A 242 1.98 4.70 -23.55
C SER A 242 2.89 5.60 -22.71
N PHE A 243 3.29 5.18 -21.51
CA PHE A 243 4.01 6.04 -20.57
C PHE A 243 5.41 6.40 -21.08
N ASN A 244 5.69 7.70 -21.20
CA ASN A 244 7.02 8.23 -21.51
C ASN A 244 7.32 9.52 -20.72
N GLY A 245 6.83 9.59 -19.48
CA GLY A 245 6.97 10.75 -18.61
C GLY A 245 8.43 11.08 -18.25
N ASN A 246 8.73 12.36 -18.09
CA ASN A 246 10.03 12.83 -17.63
C ASN A 246 10.16 12.68 -16.11
N LEU A 247 11.11 11.85 -15.66
CA LEU A 247 11.34 11.53 -14.25
C LEU A 247 12.60 12.18 -13.65
N SER A 248 13.19 13.17 -14.34
CA SER A 248 14.45 13.82 -13.93
C SER A 248 14.41 14.52 -12.56
N GLY A 249 13.23 14.86 -12.06
CA GLY A 249 13.03 15.49 -10.75
C GLY A 249 12.93 14.50 -9.58
N TRP A 250 12.91 13.19 -9.85
CA TRP A 250 12.69 12.18 -8.82
C TRP A 250 13.98 11.85 -8.07
N ASN A 251 13.94 11.96 -6.74
CA ASN A 251 14.97 11.42 -5.86
C ASN A 251 14.52 10.04 -5.36
N VAL A 252 15.15 8.98 -5.86
CA VAL A 252 14.82 7.58 -5.54
C VAL A 252 15.76 6.94 -4.52
N GLU A 253 16.64 7.71 -3.87
CA GLU A 253 17.67 7.16 -2.97
C GLU A 253 17.08 6.31 -1.85
N SER A 254 15.88 6.63 -1.34
CA SER A 254 15.23 5.84 -0.26
C SER A 254 14.44 4.63 -0.75
N CYS A 255 14.28 4.44 -2.06
CA CYS A 255 13.42 3.39 -2.62
C CYS A 255 14.15 2.04 -2.61
N GLU A 256 13.59 1.04 -1.93
CA GLU A 256 14.17 -0.30 -1.84
C GLU A 256 13.59 -1.26 -2.89
N GLU A 257 12.33 -1.05 -3.29
CA GLU A 257 11.57 -1.94 -4.18
C GLU A 257 11.17 -1.23 -5.49
N MET A 258 11.84 -1.59 -6.59
CA MET A 258 11.60 -1.06 -7.95
C MET A 258 11.46 -2.17 -9.00
N GLY A 259 11.26 -3.42 -8.56
CA GLY A 259 11.14 -4.60 -9.41
C GLY A 259 10.03 -4.43 -10.45
N ALA A 260 10.33 -4.79 -11.70
CA ALA A 260 9.40 -4.71 -12.84
C ALA A 260 8.71 -3.33 -13.01
N MET A 261 9.28 -2.23 -12.51
CA MET A 261 8.65 -0.90 -12.51
C MET A 261 8.22 -0.44 -13.91
N PHE A 262 9.01 -0.74 -14.94
CA PHE A 262 8.75 -0.39 -16.36
C PHE A 262 8.55 -1.63 -17.24
N TYR A 263 8.22 -2.78 -16.66
CA TYR A 263 7.93 -4.01 -17.40
C TYR A 263 6.83 -3.76 -18.44
N ARG A 264 7.07 -4.04 -19.73
CA ARG A 264 6.12 -3.75 -20.83
C ARG A 264 5.68 -2.28 -20.95
N ALA A 265 6.46 -1.32 -20.46
CA ALA A 265 6.26 0.10 -20.77
C ALA A 265 6.83 0.42 -22.16
N GLU A 266 6.11 0.02 -23.21
CA GLU A 266 6.62 -0.02 -24.60
C GLU A 266 7.14 1.32 -25.13
N ALA A 267 6.47 2.43 -24.80
CA ALA A 267 6.86 3.78 -25.23
C ALA A 267 7.96 4.43 -24.35
N PHE A 268 8.31 3.82 -23.22
CA PHE A 268 9.19 4.43 -22.24
C PHE A 268 10.64 4.48 -22.75
N THR A 269 11.19 5.68 -22.85
CA THR A 269 12.56 5.91 -23.37
C THR A 269 13.63 5.98 -22.29
N GLY A 270 13.27 5.99 -21.00
CA GLY A 270 14.24 6.21 -19.91
C GLY A 270 14.53 7.69 -19.58
N THR A 271 13.73 8.62 -20.12
CA THR A 271 13.95 10.06 -19.89
C THR A 271 13.93 10.42 -18.40
N GLY A 272 15.09 10.87 -17.89
CA GLY A 272 15.26 11.31 -16.51
C GLY A 272 15.88 10.28 -15.56
N LEU A 273 16.19 9.07 -16.02
CA LEU A 273 16.75 8.00 -15.19
C LEU A 273 18.27 8.12 -14.95
N SER A 274 19.02 8.78 -15.83
CA SER A 274 20.49 8.81 -15.77
C SER A 274 21.07 9.43 -14.49
N GLY A 275 20.29 10.28 -13.80
CA GLY A 275 20.66 10.90 -12.53
C GLY A 275 20.18 10.16 -11.28
N TRP A 276 19.49 9.02 -11.43
CA TRP A 276 18.94 8.29 -10.28
C TRP A 276 20.04 7.63 -9.45
N ASP A 277 19.82 7.67 -8.14
CA ASP A 277 20.70 7.08 -7.15
C ASP A 277 20.06 5.82 -6.57
N VAL A 278 20.41 4.66 -7.13
CA VAL A 278 19.76 3.38 -6.82
C VAL A 278 20.53 2.55 -5.79
N ARG A 279 21.47 3.14 -5.06
CA ARG A 279 22.38 2.40 -4.16
C ARG A 279 21.68 1.65 -3.02
N ASN A 280 20.46 2.04 -2.66
CA ASN A 280 19.67 1.40 -1.60
C ASN A 280 18.57 0.49 -2.17
N ALA A 281 18.40 0.44 -3.50
CA ALA A 281 17.47 -0.48 -4.13
C ALA A 281 17.95 -1.91 -3.92
N ARG A 282 17.06 -2.77 -3.43
CA ARG A 282 17.29 -4.20 -3.19
C ARG A 282 16.58 -5.07 -4.20
N TRP A 283 15.43 -4.63 -4.70
CA TRP A 283 14.63 -5.40 -5.65
C TRP A 283 14.44 -4.59 -6.92
N MET A 284 15.13 -4.96 -8.00
CA MET A 284 15.06 -4.30 -9.30
C MET A 284 14.88 -5.30 -10.45
N GLY A 285 14.67 -6.58 -10.15
CA GLY A 285 14.54 -7.64 -11.14
C GLY A 285 13.48 -7.32 -12.19
N SER A 286 13.81 -7.60 -13.45
CA SER A 286 12.93 -7.42 -14.60
C SER A 286 12.41 -6.00 -14.84
N MET A 287 13.05 -4.97 -14.27
CA MET A 287 12.59 -3.58 -14.30
C MET A 287 12.24 -3.08 -15.71
N PHE A 288 13.00 -3.47 -16.74
CA PHE A 288 12.82 -3.02 -18.13
C PHE A 288 12.49 -4.14 -19.12
N PHE A 289 12.10 -5.33 -18.65
CA PHE A 289 11.73 -6.42 -19.56
C PHE A 289 10.57 -5.99 -20.46
N TYR A 290 10.72 -6.19 -21.78
CA TYR A 290 9.77 -5.77 -22.80
C TYR A 290 9.49 -4.25 -22.85
N ALA A 291 10.34 -3.39 -22.29
CA ALA A 291 10.28 -1.94 -22.48
C ALA A 291 10.87 -1.58 -23.86
N GLY A 292 10.08 -1.71 -24.92
CA GLY A 292 10.57 -1.74 -26.30
C GLY A 292 11.33 -0.50 -26.80
N SER A 293 11.06 0.69 -26.24
CA SER A 293 11.72 1.94 -26.62
C SER A 293 12.84 2.37 -25.66
N PHE A 294 13.14 1.57 -24.64
CA PHE A 294 14.10 1.93 -23.61
C PHE A 294 15.54 1.77 -24.12
N ASP A 295 16.39 2.76 -23.83
CA ASP A 295 17.82 2.74 -24.14
C ASP A 295 18.63 2.32 -22.89
N PRO A 296 19.24 1.13 -22.87
CA PRO A 296 20.03 0.65 -21.73
C PRO A 296 21.24 1.51 -21.38
N GLU A 297 21.81 2.28 -22.32
CA GLU A 297 22.98 3.15 -22.04
C GLU A 297 22.64 4.22 -20.99
N ILE A 298 21.36 4.57 -20.83
CA ILE A 298 20.90 5.57 -19.86
C ILE A 298 21.23 5.18 -18.41
N VAL A 299 21.24 3.88 -18.12
CA VAL A 299 21.41 3.33 -16.77
C VAL A 299 22.73 2.58 -16.58
N GLU A 300 23.64 2.64 -17.55
CA GLU A 300 24.94 1.95 -17.52
C GLU A 300 25.80 2.33 -16.29
N ASN A 301 25.56 3.52 -15.73
CA ASN A 301 26.34 4.08 -14.64
C ASN A 301 25.69 3.87 -13.26
N TRP A 302 24.57 3.15 -13.19
CA TRP A 302 23.89 2.87 -11.93
C TRP A 302 24.73 1.94 -11.05
N ASN A 303 24.85 2.28 -9.76
CA ASN A 303 25.44 1.38 -8.78
C ASN A 303 24.38 0.41 -8.25
N ILE A 304 24.34 -0.79 -8.83
CA ILE A 304 23.37 -1.85 -8.49
C ILE A 304 23.95 -2.89 -7.51
N SER A 305 25.06 -2.62 -6.83
CA SER A 305 25.72 -3.60 -5.96
C SER A 305 24.88 -4.09 -4.77
N SER A 306 23.81 -3.37 -4.45
CA SER A 306 22.89 -3.67 -3.35
C SER A 306 21.68 -4.50 -3.77
N VAL A 307 21.47 -4.71 -5.08
CA VAL A 307 20.31 -5.43 -5.60
C VAL A 307 20.47 -6.93 -5.32
N GLU A 308 19.44 -7.53 -4.71
CA GLU A 308 19.42 -8.90 -4.19
C GLU A 308 18.75 -9.89 -5.16
N ASP A 309 17.91 -9.41 -6.08
CA ASP A 309 17.08 -10.22 -6.98
C ASP A 309 17.58 -10.28 -8.43
N ILE A 310 18.83 -9.88 -8.66
CA ILE A 310 19.53 -10.01 -9.94
C ILE A 310 20.84 -10.78 -9.74
N GLU A 311 21.14 -11.71 -10.64
CA GLU A 311 22.44 -12.39 -10.70
C GLU A 311 23.45 -11.63 -11.59
N GLY A 312 22.95 -10.77 -12.48
CA GLY A 312 23.74 -9.83 -13.27
C GLY A 312 22.93 -8.68 -13.87
N GLU A 313 23.62 -7.72 -14.49
CA GLU A 313 23.00 -6.54 -15.13
C GLU A 313 21.94 -6.90 -16.17
N TRP A 314 22.10 -8.04 -16.86
CA TRP A 314 21.12 -8.55 -17.81
C TRP A 314 19.79 -8.93 -17.15
N ASP A 315 19.69 -9.20 -15.85
CA ASP A 315 18.39 -9.51 -15.24
C ASP A 315 17.50 -8.26 -15.05
N LEU A 316 18.07 -7.06 -15.30
CA LEU A 316 17.29 -5.83 -15.45
C LEU A 316 16.62 -5.74 -16.84
N PHE A 317 17.18 -6.41 -17.85
CA PHE A 317 16.82 -6.29 -19.26
C PHE A 317 16.53 -7.67 -19.90
N HIS A 318 15.37 -7.86 -20.55
CA HIS A 318 15.18 -9.04 -21.40
C HIS A 318 14.52 -8.61 -22.69
N SER A 319 15.16 -8.99 -23.80
CA SER A 319 14.66 -8.90 -25.15
C SER A 319 14.27 -10.29 -25.62
N GLU A 320 13.22 -10.36 -26.45
CA GLU A 320 12.90 -11.53 -27.26
C GLU A 320 14.02 -11.77 -28.30
N GLU A 321 15.17 -12.31 -27.88
CA GLU A 321 16.18 -12.88 -28.79
C GLU A 321 16.82 -14.14 -28.17
N GLU A 322 16.02 -15.18 -27.95
CA GLU A 322 16.49 -16.58 -27.92
C GLU A 322 15.49 -17.49 -28.65
N ASP A 323 15.11 -17.12 -29.88
CA ASP A 323 14.34 -18.00 -30.78
C ASP A 323 14.88 -17.97 -32.23
N ASP A 324 16.19 -17.76 -32.40
CA ASP A 324 16.87 -18.03 -33.67
C ASP A 324 18.09 -18.96 -33.46
N ASP A 325 18.01 -20.11 -34.13
CA ASP A 325 19.00 -21.16 -34.36
C ASP A 325 19.51 -22.01 -33.18
N TYR A 326 18.95 -23.22 -33.05
CA TYR A 326 19.73 -24.49 -33.07
C TYR A 326 18.90 -25.74 -33.42
#